data_AF-A0A7R9KNE6-F1
#
_entry.id   AF-A0A7R9KNE6-F1
#
_cell.length_a   1.000
_cell.length_b   1.000
_cell.length_c   1.000
_cell.angle_alpha   90.00
_cell.angle_beta   90.00
_cell.angle_gamma   90.00
#
_symmetry.space_group_name_H-M   'P 1'
#
loop_
_entity.id
_entity.type
_entity.pdbx_description
1 polymer ?
#
loop_
_entity_poly.entity_id
_entity_poly.type
_entity_poly.pdbx_seq_one_letter_code
_entity_poly.pdbx_strand_id
1 'polypeptide(L)'
;MSTPGTGWGSGPNQYHESAQEIERIQRRAQIRRNLKSEFNRIYYNPYKAAAHVEMLDPAVQRFMAMRATYWQYWKPSWRSFANFFVASFLPIWGWGYFINYKRREFDAKCRTGEIRVHQRQVRAV
;
A
#
# COMPACT_ATOMS: atom_id res chain seq x y z
N MET A 1 5.09 6.01 31.98
CA MET A 1 5.40 6.07 30.54
C MET A 1 4.63 4.93 29.88
N SER A 2 3.41 5.18 29.40
CA SER A 2 2.53 4.15 28.81
C SER A 2 2.77 4.03 27.31
N THR A 3 2.98 2.80 26.84
CA THR A 3 3.23 2.46 25.43
C THR A 3 1.99 2.66 24.55
N PRO A 4 2.13 3.13 23.30
CA PRO A 4 1.00 3.29 22.39
C PRO A 4 0.57 1.92 21.85
N GLY A 5 -0.62 1.47 22.26
CA GLY A 5 -1.22 0.21 21.80
C GLY A 5 -1.55 0.26 20.30
N THR A 6 -0.95 -0.66 19.55
CA THR A 6 -1.34 -1.04 18.20
C THR A 6 -2.41 -2.14 18.27
N GLY A 7 -3.61 -1.87 17.74
CA GLY A 7 -4.63 -2.89 17.51
C GLY A 7 -6.02 -2.47 17.95
N TRP A 8 -7.01 -2.86 17.16
CA TRP A 8 -8.44 -2.66 17.41
C TRP A 8 -8.86 -3.18 18.78
N GLY A 9 -9.41 -2.30 19.63
CA GLY A 9 -10.11 -2.65 20.87
C GLY A 9 -9.22 -3.05 22.05
N SER A 10 -9.27 -2.24 23.12
CA SER A 10 -8.76 -2.50 24.47
C SER A 10 -7.26 -2.72 24.65
N GLY A 11 -6.50 -1.62 24.62
CA GLY A 11 -5.22 -1.54 25.33
C GLY A 11 -5.43 -1.28 26.84
N PRO A 12 -4.44 -1.59 27.70
CA PRO A 12 -4.59 -1.63 29.17
C PRO A 12 -4.97 -0.30 29.86
N ASN A 13 -5.11 0.81 29.14
CA ASN A 13 -5.35 2.15 29.70
C ASN A 13 -6.63 2.84 29.16
N GLN A 14 -7.69 2.09 28.83
CA GLN A 14 -8.95 2.69 28.32
C GLN A 14 -9.73 3.53 29.35
N TYR A 15 -9.53 3.27 30.64
CA TYR A 15 -10.34 3.86 31.71
C TYR A 15 -9.63 4.99 32.47
N HIS A 16 -8.36 5.24 32.16
CA HIS A 16 -7.52 6.26 32.80
C HIS A 16 -7.08 7.30 31.78
N GLU A 17 -8.06 7.90 31.09
CA GLU A 17 -7.79 8.97 30.14
C GLU A 17 -7.53 10.28 30.90
N SER A 18 -6.41 10.92 30.59
CA SER A 18 -6.13 12.27 31.06
C SER A 18 -7.19 13.25 30.54
N ALA A 19 -7.45 14.36 31.24
CA ALA A 19 -8.43 15.36 30.80
C ALA A 19 -8.21 15.84 29.34
N GLN A 20 -6.95 15.87 28.89
CA GLN A 20 -6.58 16.21 27.52
C GLN A 20 -6.98 15.13 26.50
N GLU A 21 -6.93 13.85 26.87
CA GLU A 21 -7.35 12.74 25.99
C GLU A 21 -8.87 12.71 25.83
N ILE A 22 -9.61 12.99 26.91
CA ILE A 22 -11.07 13.13 26.88
C ILE A 22 -11.46 14.25 25.91
N GLU A 23 -10.80 15.42 25.97
CA GLU A 23 -11.06 16.52 25.04
C GLU A 23 -10.80 16.10 23.57
N ARG A 24 -9.70 15.38 23.31
CA ARG A 24 -9.38 14.88 21.96
C ARG A 24 -10.44 13.90 21.46
N ILE A 25 -10.97 13.04 22.33
CA ILE A 25 -12.03 12.08 21.98
C ILE A 25 -13.34 12.79 21.70
N GLN A 26 -13.70 13.77 22.53
CA GLN A 26 -14.88 14.61 22.30
C GLN A 26 -14.76 15.37 20.98
N ARG A 27 -13.61 15.98 20.68
CA ARG A 27 -13.36 16.66 19.40
C ARG A 27 -13.48 15.71 18.21
N ARG A 28 -12.90 14.51 18.29
CA ARG A 28 -13.05 13.47 17.24
C ARG A 28 -14.50 13.02 17.08
N ALA A 29 -15.24 12.86 18.18
CA ALA A 29 -16.65 12.51 18.15
C ALA A 29 -17.49 13.62 17.51
N GLN A 30 -17.22 14.89 17.82
CA GLN A 30 -17.88 16.04 17.22
C GLN A 30 -17.64 16.10 15.71
N ILE A 31 -16.40 15.95 15.25
CA ILE A 31 -16.07 15.92 13.81
C ILE A 31 -16.83 14.79 13.10
N ARG A 32 -16.84 13.57 13.67
CA ARG A 32 -17.60 12.44 13.10
C ARG A 32 -19.10 12.70 13.02
N ARG A 33 -19.68 13.30 14.06
CA ARG A 33 -21.10 13.67 14.10
C ARG A 33 -21.42 14.69 13.00
N ASN A 34 -20.58 15.70 12.84
CA ASN A 34 -20.75 16.72 11.81
C ASN A 34 -20.70 16.11 10.39
N LEU A 35 -19.66 15.33 10.08
CA LEU A 35 -19.53 14.68 8.77
C LEU A 35 -20.70 13.73 8.46
N LYS A 36 -21.15 12.96 9.46
CA LYS A 36 -22.32 12.09 9.32
C LYS A 36 -23.60 12.88 9.09
N SER A 37 -23.75 14.03 9.75
CA SER A 37 -24.92 14.90 9.56
C SER A 37 -24.98 15.47 8.13
N GLU A 38 -23.83 15.88 7.57
CA GLU A 38 -23.74 16.37 6.19
C GLU A 38 -24.06 15.26 5.19
N PHE A 39 -23.50 14.07 5.40
CA PHE A 39 -23.79 12.90 4.57
C PHE A 39 -25.28 12.55 4.58
N ASN A 40 -25.88 12.43 5.77
CA ASN A 40 -27.30 12.11 5.92
C ASN A 40 -28.18 13.16 5.21
N ARG A 41 -27.85 14.45 5.33
CA ARG A 41 -28.59 15.54 4.68
C ARG A 41 -28.63 15.37 3.16
N ILE A 42 -27.53 14.98 2.55
CA ILE A 42 -27.44 14.79 1.09
C ILE A 42 -28.06 13.44 0.68
N TYR A 43 -27.85 12.39 1.48
CA TYR A 43 -28.28 11.04 1.15
C TYR A 43 -29.80 10.89 1.17
N TYR A 44 -30.45 11.36 2.23
CA TYR A 44 -31.89 11.20 2.44
C TYR A 44 -32.73 12.28 1.74
N ASN A 45 -32.13 13.15 0.93
CA ASN A 45 -32.87 14.16 0.17
C ASN A 45 -33.63 13.51 -1.01
N PRO A 46 -34.98 13.53 -1.04
CA PRO A 46 -35.77 12.90 -2.11
C PRO A 46 -35.58 13.57 -3.48
N TYR A 47 -35.19 14.84 -3.52
CA TYR A 47 -35.00 15.58 -4.78
C TYR A 47 -33.61 15.41 -5.40
N LYS A 48 -32.74 14.55 -4.81
CA LYS A 48 -31.36 14.33 -5.28
C LYS A 48 -31.29 13.86 -6.74
N ALA A 49 -32.19 12.96 -7.13
CA ALA A 49 -32.21 12.40 -8.48
C ALA A 49 -32.59 13.45 -9.54
N ALA A 50 -33.53 14.34 -9.21
CA ALA A 50 -33.97 15.42 -10.10
C ALA A 50 -32.93 16.55 -10.24
N ALA A 51 -32.15 16.79 -9.17
CA ALA A 51 -31.15 17.85 -9.14
C ALA A 51 -29.75 17.42 -9.63
N HIS A 52 -29.57 16.16 -10.07
CA HIS A 52 -28.27 15.58 -10.47
C HIS A 52 -27.13 15.83 -9.45
N VAL A 53 -27.45 15.90 -8.16
CA VAL A 53 -26.46 16.14 -7.11
C VAL A 53 -25.74 14.83 -6.82
N GLU A 54 -24.57 14.66 -7.43
CA GLU A 54 -23.66 13.55 -7.11
C GLU A 54 -23.08 13.73 -5.71
N MET A 55 -22.98 12.64 -4.94
CA MET A 55 -22.34 12.66 -3.63
C MET A 55 -20.83 12.64 -3.80
N LEU A 56 -20.23 13.83 -3.85
CA LEU A 56 -18.78 13.97 -3.85
C LEU A 56 -18.27 14.08 -2.40
N ASP A 57 -17.49 13.11 -1.95
CA ASP A 57 -16.80 13.20 -0.66
C ASP A 57 -15.51 14.04 -0.82
N PRO A 58 -15.39 15.20 -0.16
CA PRO A 58 -14.17 16.02 -0.22
C PRO A 58 -12.94 15.29 0.32
N ALA A 59 -13.09 14.35 1.26
CA ALA A 59 -11.97 13.58 1.78
C ALA A 59 -11.40 12.63 0.71
N VAL A 60 -12.27 11.93 -0.02
CA VAL A 60 -11.87 11.07 -1.15
C VAL A 60 -11.24 11.90 -2.25
N GLN A 61 -11.82 13.05 -2.60
CA GLN A 61 -11.27 13.94 -3.62
C GLN A 61 -9.87 14.42 -3.25
N ARG A 62 -9.63 14.82 -1.99
CA ARG A 62 -8.30 15.23 -1.51
C ARG A 62 -7.30 14.09 -1.55
N PHE A 63 -7.71 12.88 -1.17
CA PHE A 63 -6.86 11.69 -1.26
C PHE A 63 -6.45 11.39 -2.71
N MET A 64 -7.40 11.43 -3.64
CA MET A 64 -7.12 11.22 -5.06
C MET A 64 -6.22 12.33 -5.62
N ALA A 65 -6.51 13.59 -5.28
CA ALA A 65 -5.68 14.73 -5.67
C ALA A 65 -4.24 14.58 -5.18
N MET A 66 -4.03 14.16 -3.92
CA MET A 66 -2.69 13.97 -3.35
C MET A 66 -1.92 12.83 -4.01
N ARG A 67 -2.60 11.77 -4.47
CA ARG A 67 -1.96 10.71 -5.26
C ARG A 67 -1.54 11.21 -6.64
N ALA A 68 -2.40 12.00 -7.29
CA ALA A 68 -2.09 12.58 -8.60
C ALA A 68 -0.93 13.58 -8.53
N THR A 69 -0.85 14.40 -7.47
CA THR A 69 0.20 15.40 -7.26
C THR A 69 1.41 14.87 -6.49
N TYR A 70 1.52 13.56 -6.26
CA TYR A 70 2.58 12.95 -5.45
C TYR A 70 3.99 13.38 -5.88
N TRP A 71 4.21 13.50 -7.19
CA TRP A 71 5.49 13.91 -7.77
C TRP A 71 5.96 15.30 -7.31
N GLN A 72 5.05 16.23 -7.05
CA GLN A 72 5.38 17.60 -6.62
C GLN A 72 5.94 17.64 -5.19
N TYR A 73 5.61 16.64 -4.37
CA TYR A 73 6.00 16.57 -2.96
C TYR A 73 7.12 15.54 -2.71
N TRP A 74 7.63 14.91 -3.77
CA TRP A 74 8.71 13.93 -3.63
C TRP A 74 10.00 14.63 -3.19
N LYS A 75 10.59 14.12 -2.10
CA LYS A 75 11.87 14.61 -1.57
C LYS A 75 12.95 13.55 -1.77
N PRO A 76 14.13 13.90 -2.32
CA PRO A 76 15.24 12.97 -2.39
C PRO A 76 15.66 12.62 -0.96
N SER A 77 15.58 11.32 -0.63
CA SER A 77 15.96 10.80 0.68
C SER A 77 16.65 9.45 0.51
N TRP A 78 17.57 9.15 1.43
CA TRP A 78 18.37 7.92 1.33
C TRP A 78 17.56 6.63 1.47
N ARG A 79 16.48 6.68 2.27
CA ARG A 79 15.52 5.58 2.38
C ARG A 79 14.76 5.36 1.07
N SER A 80 14.31 6.44 0.42
CA SER A 80 13.60 6.36 -0.87
C SER A 80 14.51 5.78 -1.96
N PHE A 81 15.76 6.22 -2.02
CA PHE A 81 16.76 5.70 -2.95
C PHE A 81 17.05 4.22 -2.72
N ALA A 82 17.30 3.80 -1.47
CA ALA A 82 17.56 2.39 -1.14
C ALA A 82 16.36 1.50 -1.53
N ASN A 83 15.13 1.93 -1.24
CA ASN A 83 13.93 1.19 -1.63
C ASN A 83 13.81 1.06 -3.15
N PHE A 84 14.06 2.15 -3.90
CA PHE A 84 14.05 2.12 -5.36
C PHE A 84 15.13 1.20 -5.93
N PHE A 85 16.34 1.27 -5.38
CA PHE A 85 17.47 0.44 -5.80
C PHE A 85 17.18 -1.04 -5.56
N VAL A 86 16.73 -1.41 -4.36
CA VAL A 86 16.38 -2.80 -4.05
C VAL A 86 15.23 -3.27 -4.93
N ALA A 87 14.16 -2.49 -5.08
CA ALA A 87 13.01 -2.88 -5.90
C ALA A 87 13.37 -3.07 -7.38
N SER A 88 14.35 -2.32 -7.90
CA SER A 88 14.74 -2.37 -9.32
C SER A 88 15.83 -3.40 -9.59
N PHE A 89 16.89 -3.42 -8.77
CA PHE A 89 18.06 -4.25 -9.02
C PHE A 89 17.91 -5.69 -8.51
N LEU A 90 17.19 -5.90 -7.41
CA LEU A 90 16.98 -7.25 -6.87
C LEU A 90 16.31 -8.22 -7.86
N PRO A 91 15.22 -7.86 -8.58
CA PRO A 91 14.63 -8.77 -9.55
C PRO A 91 15.56 -9.01 -10.75
N ILE A 92 16.30 -8.00 -11.22
CA ILE A 92 17.24 -8.13 -12.34
C ILE A 92 18.38 -9.10 -11.96
N TRP A 93 18.99 -8.88 -10.80
CA TRP A 93 20.08 -9.74 -10.29
C TRP A 93 19.58 -11.14 -9.96
N GLY A 94 18.41 -11.25 -9.31
CA GLY A 94 17.79 -12.53 -8.98
C GLY A 94 17.49 -13.36 -10.23
N TRP A 95 16.91 -12.74 -11.27
CA TRP A 95 16.63 -13.41 -12.53
C TRP A 95 17.89 -13.82 -13.27
N GLY A 96 18.89 -12.92 -13.34
CA GLY A 96 20.18 -13.21 -13.95
C GLY A 96 20.90 -14.37 -13.25
N TYR A 97 20.90 -14.40 -11.91
CA TYR A 97 21.48 -15.50 -11.14
C TYR A 97 20.74 -16.81 -11.40
N PHE A 98 19.41 -16.79 -11.41
CA PHE A 98 18.58 -17.97 -11.66
C PHE A 98 18.84 -18.58 -13.05
N ILE A 99 18.92 -17.77 -14.09
CA ILE A 99 19.26 -18.22 -15.45
C ILE A 99 20.65 -18.86 -15.48
N ASN A 100 21.64 -18.20 -14.88
CA ASN A 100 23.01 -18.73 -14.84
C ASN A 100 23.10 -20.05 -14.07
N TYR A 101 22.38 -20.18 -12.96
CA TYR A 101 22.28 -21.43 -12.22
C TYR A 101 21.71 -22.55 -13.09
N LYS A 102 20.59 -22.29 -13.79
CA LYS A 102 19.95 -23.28 -14.67
C LYS A 102 20.80 -23.64 -15.88
N ARG A 103 21.54 -22.68 -16.46
CA ARG A 103 22.53 -22.94 -17.50
C ARG A 103 23.62 -23.89 -17.03
N ARG A 104 24.20 -23.65 -15.86
CA ARG A 104 25.25 -24.53 -15.29
C ARG A 104 24.73 -25.92 -14.97
N GLU A 105 23.52 -26.02 -14.41
CA GLU A 105 22.85 -27.29 -14.14
C GLU A 105 22.61 -28.08 -15.44
N PHE A 106 22.15 -27.40 -16.48
CA PHE A 106 21.93 -28.00 -17.81
C PHE A 106 23.25 -28.45 -18.46
N ASP A 107 24.29 -27.62 -18.41
CA ASP A 107 25.62 -27.97 -18.94
C ASP A 107 26.22 -29.17 -18.22
N ALA A 108 26.07 -29.25 -16.90
CA ALA A 108 26.52 -30.39 -16.11
C ALA A 108 25.83 -31.69 -16.56
N LYS A 109 24.49 -31.68 -16.70
CA LYS A 109 23.71 -32.83 -17.18
C LYS A 109 24.04 -33.22 -18.63
N CYS A 110 24.41 -32.25 -19.47
CA CYS A 110 24.91 -32.52 -20.82
C CYS A 110 26.25 -33.24 -20.81
N ARG A 111 27.16 -32.90 -19.87
CA ARG A 111 28.49 -33.52 -19.72
C ARG A 111 28.44 -34.91 -19.12
N THR A 112 27.57 -35.16 -18.13
CA THR A 112 27.40 -36.49 -17.52
C THR A 112 26.71 -37.49 -18.45
N GLY A 113 26.08 -37.01 -19.53
CA GLY A 113 25.41 -37.85 -20.51
C GLY A 113 24.00 -38.28 -20.09
N GLU A 114 23.49 -37.77 -18.97
CA GLU A 114 22.12 -38.02 -18.48
C GLU A 114 21.05 -37.57 -19.49
N ILE A 115 21.34 -36.52 -20.27
CA ILE A 115 20.44 -36.00 -21.30
C ILE A 115 20.77 -36.63 -22.66
N ARG A 116 19.76 -37.24 -23.29
CA ARG A 116 19.84 -37.82 -24.64
C ARG A 116 20.17 -36.74 -25.66
N VAL A 117 20.98 -37.06 -26.68
CA VAL A 117 21.52 -36.10 -27.65
C VAL A 117 20.44 -35.22 -28.31
N HIS A 118 19.29 -35.80 -28.66
CA HIS A 118 18.17 -35.06 -29.26
C HIS A 118 17.47 -34.07 -28.31
N GLN A 119 17.68 -34.18 -27.00
CA GLN A 119 17.15 -33.27 -25.97
C GLN A 119 18.16 -32.17 -25.60
N ARG A 120 19.38 -32.19 -26.15
CA ARG A 120 20.45 -31.18 -25.91
C ARG A 120 20.29 -29.92 -26.75
N GLN A 121 19.07 -29.60 -27.16
CA GLN A 121 18.80 -28.40 -27.94
C GLN A 121 18.54 -27.24 -26.98
N VAL A 122 19.47 -26.29 -26.97
CA VAL A 122 19.26 -24.98 -26.34
C VAL A 122 18.29 -24.23 -27.25
N ARG A 123 17.00 -24.55 -27.15
CA ARG A 123 15.98 -23.84 -27.93
C ARG A 123 15.87 -22.45 -27.32
N ALA A 124 16.50 -21.46 -27.96
CA ALA A 124 16.17 -20.06 -27.77
C ALA A 124 14.73 -19.91 -28.30
N VAL A 125 13.78 -19.90 -27.37
CA VAL A 125 12.41 -19.43 -27.64
C VAL A 125 12.47 -17.91 -27.74
#